data_AF-A0A7S3U5G1-F1
#
_entry.id   AF-A0A7S3U5G1-F1
#
_cell.length_a   1.000
_cell.length_b   1.000
_cell.length_c   1.000
_cell.angle_alpha   90.00
_cell.angle_beta   90.00
_cell.angle_gamma   90.00
#
_symmetry.space_group_name_H-M   'P 1'
#
loop_
_entity.id
_entity.type
_entity.pdbx_description
1 polymer ?
#
loop_
_entity_poly.entity_id
_entity_poly.type
_entity_poly.pdbx_seq_one_letter_code
_entity_poly.pdbx_strand_id
1 'polypeptide(L)'
;EYDVSDADIEKFYAELTTGVGGDPPKGNVVSEMIVKFFHGEFTQQGFKRYSGLWKGPPPGTIGKKDISVAIVSLKEQMKNPMFVTKGGIGYDAPPQDLVVNDGKGWVWLAAEMSPGGLSVELMQSVPYGKRAILVAKQSNVD
;
A
#
# COMPACT_ATOMS: atom_id res chain seq x y z
N GLU A 1 -1.55 -4.17 24.40
CA GLU A 1 -1.58 -3.11 23.36
C GLU A 1 -2.91 -2.40 23.26
N TYR A 2 -2.96 -1.38 22.39
CA TYR A 2 -4.17 -0.72 21.89
C TYR A 2 -4.86 -1.58 20.82
N ASP A 3 -6.16 -1.77 20.92
CA ASP A 3 -6.98 -2.38 19.88
C ASP A 3 -7.58 -1.30 18.97
N VAL A 4 -7.59 -1.52 17.65
CA VAL A 4 -8.02 -0.52 16.68
C VAL A 4 -9.52 -0.59 16.48
N SER A 5 -10.22 0.49 16.86
CA SER A 5 -11.66 0.62 16.64
C SER A 5 -12.00 1.12 15.24
N ASP A 6 -13.24 0.93 14.80
CA ASP A 6 -13.71 1.49 13.51
C ASP A 6 -13.64 3.02 13.49
N ALA A 7 -13.81 3.67 14.64
CA ALA A 7 -13.66 5.12 14.77
C ALA A 7 -12.22 5.57 14.52
N ASP A 8 -11.23 4.77 14.92
CA ASP A 8 -9.81 5.06 14.64
C ASP A 8 -9.49 4.93 13.15
N ILE A 9 -10.06 3.91 12.50
CA ILE A 9 -9.89 3.70 11.05
C ILE A 9 -10.48 4.89 10.29
N GLU A 10 -11.71 5.29 10.60
CA GLU A 10 -12.37 6.44 9.95
C GLU A 10 -11.62 7.75 10.22
N LYS A 11 -11.09 7.95 11.44
CA LYS A 11 -10.26 9.11 11.76
C LYS A 11 -8.98 9.12 10.91
N PHE A 12 -8.27 8.00 10.82
CA PHE A 12 -7.06 7.92 10.00
C PHE A 12 -7.37 8.13 8.51
N TYR A 13 -8.47 7.58 8.00
CA TYR A 13 -8.94 7.84 6.65
C TYR A 13 -9.24 9.33 6.41
N ALA A 14 -9.90 10.00 7.35
CA ALA A 14 -10.16 11.44 7.26
C ALA A 14 -8.87 12.26 7.19
N GLU A 15 -7.85 11.93 8.00
CA GLU A 15 -6.54 12.59 7.97
C GLU A 15 -5.82 12.44 6.62
N LEU A 16 -6.03 11.34 5.91
CA LEU A 16 -5.43 11.09 4.60
C LEU A 16 -6.15 11.80 3.44
N THR A 17 -7.41 12.19 3.63
CA THR A 17 -8.24 12.79 2.58
C THR A 17 -8.25 14.32 2.63
N THR A 18 -7.67 14.92 3.68
CA THR A 18 -7.51 16.36 3.78
C THR A 18 -6.21 16.81 3.09
N GLY A 19 -6.28 17.20 1.82
CA GLY A 19 -5.12 17.71 1.08
C GLY A 19 -5.46 18.16 -0.35
N VAL A 20 -4.46 18.71 -1.04
CA VAL A 20 -4.60 19.14 -2.46
C VAL A 20 -4.66 17.98 -3.45
N GLY A 21 -4.38 16.75 -2.99
CA GLY A 21 -4.34 15.55 -3.81
C GLY A 21 -3.18 15.53 -4.81
N GLY A 22 -3.22 14.54 -5.71
CA GLY A 22 -2.24 14.34 -6.77
C GLY A 22 -1.11 13.37 -6.41
N ASP A 23 -0.17 13.22 -7.35
CA ASP A 23 0.97 12.31 -7.21
C ASP A 23 1.91 12.77 -6.08
N PRO A 24 2.52 11.83 -5.33
CA PRO A 24 3.51 12.17 -4.32
C PRO A 24 4.70 12.87 -4.97
N PRO A 25 5.30 13.88 -4.30
CA PRO A 25 6.39 14.65 -4.85
C PRO A 25 7.62 13.77 -5.10
N LYS A 26 8.26 13.97 -6.26
CA LYS A 26 9.51 13.28 -6.62
C LYS A 26 10.58 13.52 -5.55
N GLY A 27 11.32 12.46 -5.22
CA GLY A 27 12.49 12.52 -4.33
C GLY A 27 12.16 12.30 -2.86
N ASN A 28 10.90 11.99 -2.54
CA ASN A 28 10.54 11.47 -1.23
C ASN A 28 10.46 9.93 -1.23
N VAL A 29 10.63 9.33 -0.05
CA VAL A 29 10.60 7.88 0.12
C VAL A 29 9.28 7.25 -0.33
N VAL A 30 8.15 7.96 -0.19
CA VAL A 30 6.83 7.46 -0.59
C VAL A 30 6.75 7.24 -2.10
N SER A 31 7.18 8.22 -2.91
CA SER A 31 7.19 8.11 -4.37
C SER A 31 8.11 6.98 -4.85
N GLU A 32 9.27 6.81 -4.22
CA GLU A 32 10.20 5.73 -4.54
C GLU A 32 9.65 4.36 -4.17
N MET A 33 8.95 4.25 -3.04
CA MET A 33 8.28 3.02 -2.64
C MET A 33 7.14 2.66 -3.59
N ILE A 34 6.29 3.63 -3.93
CA ILE A 34 5.17 3.38 -4.85
C ILE A 34 5.71 2.93 -6.21
N VAL A 35 6.73 3.60 -6.77
CA VAL A 35 7.36 3.14 -8.01
C VAL A 35 8.00 1.76 -7.86
N LYS A 36 8.72 1.50 -6.76
CA LYS A 36 9.38 0.20 -6.54
C LYS A 36 8.40 -0.97 -6.52
N PHE A 37 7.22 -0.80 -5.92
CA PHE A 37 6.27 -1.88 -5.67
C PHE A 37 5.09 -1.93 -6.64
N PHE A 38 4.80 -0.84 -7.36
CA PHE A 38 3.64 -0.74 -8.24
C PHE A 38 3.99 -0.33 -9.68
N HIS A 39 5.24 0.01 -10.00
CA HIS A 39 5.65 0.11 -11.41
C HIS A 39 6.07 -1.26 -11.94
N GLY A 40 5.16 -1.92 -12.63
CA GLY A 40 5.37 -3.23 -13.22
C GLY A 40 4.05 -3.89 -13.59
N GLU A 41 4.05 -5.21 -13.64
CA GLU A 41 2.88 -6.02 -13.96
C GLU A 41 2.61 -7.02 -12.83
N PHE A 42 1.40 -6.99 -12.28
CA PHE A 42 0.94 -8.02 -11.36
C PHE A 42 0.42 -9.22 -12.18
N THR A 43 1.09 -10.37 -12.10
CA THR A 43 0.65 -11.61 -12.75
C THR A 43 0.34 -12.66 -11.69
N GLN A 44 -0.39 -13.72 -12.07
CA GLN A 44 -0.70 -14.82 -11.14
C GLN A 44 0.55 -15.51 -10.55
N GLN A 45 1.71 -15.39 -11.22
CA GLN A 45 2.98 -15.95 -10.77
C GLN A 45 3.77 -15.00 -9.87
N GLY A 46 3.31 -13.75 -9.70
CA GLY A 46 3.98 -12.73 -8.90
C GLY A 46 4.02 -11.36 -9.59
N PHE A 47 4.65 -10.41 -8.91
CA PHE A 47 4.92 -9.09 -9.48
C PHE A 47 6.15 -9.11 -10.37
N LYS A 48 5.96 -8.83 -11.66
CA LYS A 48 7.04 -8.58 -12.62
C LYS A 48 7.37 -7.10 -12.57
N ARG A 49 8.42 -6.78 -11.82
CA ARG A 49 8.90 -5.42 -11.69
C ARG A 49 9.27 -4.85 -13.04
N TYR A 50 8.87 -3.60 -13.30
CA TYR A 50 9.39 -2.86 -14.43
C TYR A 50 10.91 -2.75 -14.28
N SER A 51 11.65 -3.37 -15.21
CA SER A 51 13.11 -3.45 -15.15
C SER A 51 13.82 -2.14 -15.48
N GLY A 52 13.06 -1.11 -15.92
CA GLY A 52 13.58 0.23 -16.16
C GLY A 52 14.33 0.39 -17.48
N LEU A 53 13.75 1.14 -18.42
CA LEU A 53 14.47 1.80 -19.53
C LEU A 53 14.35 3.33 -19.46
N TRP A 54 13.96 3.93 -18.32
CA TRP A 54 13.87 5.38 -18.19
C TRP A 54 15.27 6.02 -18.21
N LYS A 55 15.65 6.55 -19.37
CA LYS A 55 16.93 7.24 -19.66
C LYS A 55 16.85 8.77 -19.46
N GLY A 56 15.88 9.28 -18.70
CA GLY A 56 15.77 10.72 -18.43
C GLY A 56 16.85 11.21 -17.45
N PRO A 57 17.25 12.49 -17.45
CA PRO A 57 18.37 12.97 -16.63
C PRO A 57 17.98 13.18 -15.14
N PRO A 58 18.76 12.67 -14.16
CA PRO A 58 19.86 11.71 -14.31
C PRO A 58 19.34 10.29 -14.61
N PRO A 59 19.96 9.56 -15.55
CA PRO A 59 19.57 8.19 -15.89
C PRO A 59 19.48 7.30 -14.63
N GLY A 60 18.43 6.50 -14.54
CA GLY A 60 18.21 5.60 -13.40
C GLY A 60 17.47 6.23 -12.21
N THR A 61 17.16 7.53 -12.23
CA THR A 61 16.26 8.13 -11.23
C THR A 61 14.79 8.03 -11.65
N ILE A 62 13.89 7.91 -10.67
CA ILE A 62 12.46 7.94 -10.94
C ILE A 62 12.04 9.28 -11.56
N GLY A 63 11.30 9.24 -12.67
CA GLY A 63 10.67 10.39 -13.28
C GLY A 63 9.26 10.62 -12.76
N LYS A 64 8.73 11.83 -12.96
CA LYS A 64 7.30 12.11 -12.67
C LYS A 64 6.36 11.15 -13.39
N LYS A 65 6.71 10.76 -14.64
CA LYS A 65 5.95 9.78 -15.42
C LYS A 65 5.90 8.40 -14.76
N ASP A 66 7.01 7.93 -14.20
CA ASP A 66 7.06 6.64 -13.49
C ASP A 66 6.18 6.67 -12.25
N ILE A 67 6.18 7.79 -11.53
CA ILE A 67 5.32 7.99 -10.35
C ILE A 67 3.84 7.91 -10.76
N SER A 68 3.43 8.65 -11.80
CA SER A 68 2.04 8.63 -12.26
C SER A 68 1.58 7.22 -12.69
N VAL A 69 2.43 6.48 -13.42
CA VAL A 69 2.15 5.09 -13.81
C VAL A 69 1.99 4.19 -12.59
N ALA A 70 2.90 4.31 -11.61
CA ALA A 70 2.86 3.52 -10.39
C ALA A 70 1.66 3.86 -9.50
N ILE A 71 1.24 5.13 -9.44
CA ILE A 71 0.04 5.57 -8.71
C ILE A 71 -1.23 4.96 -9.31
N VAL A 72 -1.34 4.92 -10.64
CA VAL A 72 -2.47 4.25 -11.31
C VAL A 72 -2.51 2.77 -10.91
N SER A 73 -1.37 2.07 -10.98
CA SER A 73 -1.30 0.66 -10.57
C SER A 73 -1.59 0.46 -9.08
N LEU A 74 -1.10 1.33 -8.20
CA LEU A 74 -1.45 1.31 -6.77
C LEU A 74 -2.96 1.42 -6.58
N LYS A 75 -3.63 2.38 -7.24
CA LYS A 75 -5.09 2.53 -7.14
C LYS A 75 -5.83 1.30 -7.65
N GLU A 76 -5.40 0.72 -8.77
CA GLU A 76 -5.97 -0.53 -9.28
C GLU A 76 -5.82 -1.69 -8.28
N GLN A 77 -4.65 -1.85 -7.70
CA GLN A 77 -4.40 -2.87 -6.68
C GLN A 77 -5.12 -2.58 -5.36
N MET A 78 -5.35 -1.32 -4.98
CA MET A 78 -6.18 -1.01 -3.81
C MET A 78 -7.65 -1.34 -4.07
N LYS A 79 -8.17 -1.12 -5.30
CA LYS A 79 -9.54 -1.51 -5.66
C LYS A 79 -9.71 -3.02 -5.70
N ASN A 80 -8.76 -3.73 -6.32
CA ASN A 80 -8.83 -5.18 -6.50
C ASN A 80 -7.44 -5.82 -6.34
N PRO A 81 -6.99 -6.04 -5.09
CA PRO A 81 -5.63 -6.51 -4.83
C PRO A 81 -5.43 -7.94 -5.33
N MET A 82 -4.40 -8.15 -6.14
CA MET A 82 -4.01 -9.51 -6.56
C MET A 82 -3.37 -10.30 -5.43
N PHE A 83 -2.64 -9.61 -4.55
CA PHE A 83 -1.97 -10.20 -3.39
C PHE A 83 -2.40 -9.45 -2.13
N VAL A 84 -2.90 -10.19 -1.15
CA VAL A 84 -3.36 -9.65 0.14
C VAL A 84 -2.67 -10.40 1.27
N THR A 85 -1.97 -9.68 2.14
CA THR A 85 -1.43 -10.25 3.37
C THR A 85 -2.52 -10.36 4.42
N LYS A 86 -2.56 -11.50 5.13
CA LYS A 86 -3.48 -11.71 6.26
C LYS A 86 -3.11 -10.80 7.44
N GLY A 87 -4.11 -10.30 8.15
CA GLY A 87 -3.94 -9.52 9.37
C GLY A 87 -5.16 -9.62 10.28
N GLY A 88 -5.44 -8.58 11.05
CA GLY A 88 -6.66 -8.45 11.84
C GLY A 88 -6.72 -9.27 13.14
N ILE A 89 -7.94 -9.27 13.72
CA ILE A 89 -8.48 -9.91 14.96
C ILE A 89 -7.84 -9.58 16.31
N GLY A 90 -6.99 -8.56 16.36
CA GLY A 90 -6.42 -8.01 17.59
C GLY A 90 -4.91 -8.15 17.64
N TYR A 91 -4.27 -7.35 18.48
CA TYR A 91 -2.81 -7.29 18.52
C TYR A 91 -2.13 -8.63 18.89
N ASP A 92 -2.72 -9.39 19.82
CA ASP A 92 -2.18 -10.66 20.31
C ASP A 92 -2.70 -11.89 19.53
N ALA A 93 -3.32 -11.66 18.37
CA ALA A 93 -3.85 -12.71 17.55
C ALA A 93 -2.75 -13.65 17.05
N PRO A 94 -2.86 -14.97 17.28
CA PRO A 94 -1.88 -15.90 16.77
C PRO A 94 -2.03 -16.07 15.24
N PRO A 95 -0.96 -16.44 14.51
CA PRO A 95 -0.95 -16.43 13.05
C PRO A 95 -2.08 -17.22 12.36
N GLN A 96 -2.57 -18.29 13.01
CA GLN A 96 -3.66 -19.12 12.48
C GLN A 96 -5.02 -18.42 12.44
N ASP A 97 -5.21 -17.40 13.28
CA ASP A 97 -6.49 -16.72 13.42
C ASP A 97 -6.53 -15.44 12.54
N LEU A 98 -5.40 -15.04 11.94
CA LEU A 98 -5.33 -13.92 11.00
C LEU A 98 -6.20 -14.19 9.76
N VAL A 99 -6.93 -13.15 9.36
CA VAL A 99 -7.88 -13.21 8.24
C VAL A 99 -7.36 -12.43 7.04
N VAL A 100 -7.79 -12.85 5.84
CA VAL A 100 -7.46 -12.11 4.60
C VAL A 100 -8.25 -10.81 4.55
N ASN A 101 -9.53 -10.87 4.90
CA ASN A 101 -10.48 -9.77 4.84
C ASN A 101 -11.38 -9.82 6.08
N ASP A 102 -11.46 -8.72 6.81
CA ASP A 102 -12.27 -8.60 8.03
C ASP A 102 -13.73 -8.20 7.78
N GLY A 103 -14.11 -8.04 6.50
CA GLY A 103 -15.47 -7.71 6.05
C GLY A 103 -15.82 -6.23 6.19
N LYS A 104 -14.90 -5.37 6.63
CA LYS A 104 -15.18 -3.95 6.89
C LYS A 104 -15.07 -3.06 5.65
N GLY A 105 -14.59 -3.59 4.53
CA GLY A 105 -14.51 -2.87 3.26
C GLY A 105 -13.33 -1.89 3.14
N TRP A 106 -12.36 -1.98 4.05
CA TRP A 106 -11.12 -1.20 4.01
C TRP A 106 -10.03 -1.93 3.24
N VAL A 107 -9.19 -1.16 2.56
CA VAL A 107 -7.93 -1.62 1.99
C VAL A 107 -6.79 -0.76 2.51
N TRP A 108 -5.71 -1.41 2.93
CA TRP A 108 -4.56 -0.81 3.59
C TRP A 108 -3.33 -0.97 2.73
N LEU A 109 -2.48 0.06 2.71
CA LEU A 109 -1.08 -0.06 2.35
C LEU A 109 -0.25 0.02 3.64
N ALA A 110 0.45 -1.05 3.99
CA ALA A 110 1.26 -1.12 5.20
C ALA A 110 2.73 -1.37 4.86
N ALA A 111 3.65 -0.68 5.56
CA ALA A 111 5.07 -1.00 5.55
C ALA A 111 5.39 -2.09 6.57
N GLU A 112 6.14 -3.07 6.14
CA GLU A 112 6.72 -4.12 6.97
C GLU A 112 8.23 -3.91 7.07
N MET A 113 8.74 -3.97 8.31
CA MET A 113 10.17 -3.82 8.61
C MET A 113 10.70 -5.10 9.22
N SER A 114 10.93 -6.09 8.35
CA SER A 114 11.52 -7.36 8.73
C SER A 114 13.05 -7.33 8.55
N PRO A 115 13.80 -8.32 9.10
CA PRO A 115 15.23 -8.49 8.79
C PRO A 115 15.56 -8.58 7.29
N GLY A 116 14.57 -8.90 6.44
CA GLY A 116 14.69 -8.88 4.98
C GLY A 116 14.65 -7.49 4.34
N GLY A 117 14.47 -6.43 5.13
CA GLY A 117 14.40 -5.04 4.70
C GLY A 117 12.98 -4.50 4.56
N LEU A 118 12.87 -3.33 3.92
CA LEU A 118 11.60 -2.62 3.72
C LEU A 118 10.78 -3.21 2.58
N SER A 119 9.58 -3.66 2.92
CA SER A 119 8.50 -4.01 2.00
C SER A 119 7.24 -3.20 2.29
N VAL A 120 6.36 -3.12 1.28
CA VAL A 120 4.98 -2.70 1.48
C VAL A 120 4.04 -3.83 1.09
N GLU A 121 2.91 -3.90 1.76
CA GLU A 121 1.92 -4.96 1.61
C GLU A 121 0.52 -4.35 1.52
N LEU A 122 -0.33 -4.98 0.72
CA LEU A 122 -1.76 -4.67 0.70
C LEU A 122 -2.50 -5.61 1.64
N MET A 123 -3.42 -5.05 2.42
CA MET A 123 -4.21 -5.81 3.40
C MET A 123 -5.67 -5.38 3.33
N GLN A 124 -6.60 -6.32 3.56
CA GLN A 124 -8.03 -6.04 3.73
C GLN A 124 -8.49 -6.27 5.18
N SER A 125 -7.52 -6.33 6.08
CA SER A 125 -7.71 -6.50 7.53
C SER A 125 -6.75 -5.55 8.23
N VAL A 126 -7.06 -5.14 9.46
CA VAL A 126 -6.20 -4.20 10.22
C VAL A 126 -4.75 -4.71 10.31
N PRO A 127 -3.75 -3.89 9.92
CA PRO A 127 -2.36 -4.31 9.79
C PRO A 127 -1.60 -4.26 11.13
N TYR A 128 -2.05 -5.01 12.15
CA TYR A 128 -1.36 -5.08 13.45
C TYR A 128 0.11 -5.50 13.29
N GLY A 129 0.99 -4.89 14.10
CA GLY A 129 2.43 -5.13 14.04
C GLY A 129 3.16 -4.51 12.84
N LYS A 130 2.42 -3.92 11.89
CA LYS A 130 2.96 -3.24 10.70
C LYS A 130 2.70 -1.74 10.76
N ARG A 131 3.42 -0.98 9.95
CA ARG A 131 3.20 0.47 9.85
C ARG A 131 2.14 0.78 8.78
N ALA A 132 0.92 1.12 9.18
CA ALA A 132 -0.07 1.63 8.24
C ALA A 132 0.43 2.94 7.59
N ILE A 133 0.45 2.97 6.24
CA ILE A 133 0.83 4.15 5.44
C ILE A 133 -0.42 4.83 4.91
N LEU A 134 -1.32 4.05 4.31
CA LEU A 134 -2.58 4.52 3.73
C LEU A 134 -3.72 3.58 4.11
N VAL A 135 -4.92 4.14 4.21
CA VAL A 135 -6.17 3.39 4.22
C VAL A 135 -7.15 4.05 3.24
N ALA A 136 -7.93 3.24 2.53
CA ALA A 136 -9.02 3.71 1.69
C ALA A 136 -10.23 2.78 1.80
N LYS A 137 -11.43 3.32 1.56
CA LYS A 137 -12.60 2.48 1.30
C LYS A 137 -12.38 1.80 -0.04
N GLN A 138 -12.44 0.46 -0.08
CA GLN A 138 -12.13 -0.29 -1.31
C GLN A 138 -13.07 0.08 -2.46
N SER A 139 -14.32 0.47 -2.14
CA SER A 139 -15.31 0.98 -3.10
C SER A 139 -15.08 2.44 -3.52
N ASN A 140 -14.17 3.17 -2.89
CA ASN A 140 -13.91 4.59 -3.13
C ASN A 140 -12.41 4.93 -2.95
N VAL A 141 -11.60 4.40 -3.85
CA VAL A 141 -10.13 4.57 -3.85
C VAL A 141 -9.69 5.84 -4.62
N ASP A 142 -10.53 6.36 -5.51
CA ASP A 142 -10.12 7.40 -6.46
C ASP A 142 -9.90 8.79 -5.87
#